data_AF-A0A2I0BEU4-F1
#
_entry.id   AF-A0A2I0BEU4-F1
#
_cell.length_a   1.000
_cell.length_b   1.000
_cell.length_c   1.000
_cell.angle_alpha   90.00
_cell.angle_beta   90.00
_cell.angle_gamma   90.00
#
_symmetry.space_group_name_H-M   'P 1'
#
loop_
_entity.id
_entity.type
_entity.pdbx_description
1 polymer ?
#
loop_
_entity_poly.entity_id
_entity_poly.type
_entity_poly.pdbx_seq_one_letter_code
_entity_poly.pdbx_strand_id
1 'polypeptide(L)' 'MGLIRSCFTFLLGTSCGVYIAQNYDVPDMRKIIRMGLAIASMYEEIYRKPKKKPEDSD' A
#
# COMPACT_ATOMS: atom_id res chain seq x y z
N MET A 1 -14.19 21.11 -26.73
CA MET A 1 -14.30 21.01 -25.24
C MET A 1 -14.44 19.54 -24.88
N GLY A 2 -13.37 18.82 -24.51
CA GLY A 2 -13.49 17.38 -24.23
C GLY A 2 -12.28 16.76 -23.53
N LEU A 3 -11.10 16.80 -24.15
CA LEU A 3 -9.89 16.18 -23.59
C LEU A 3 -8.90 17.18 -22.99
N ILE A 4 -8.47 18.19 -23.74
CA ILE A 4 -7.43 19.15 -23.30
C ILE A 4 -7.85 19.88 -22.01
N ARG A 5 -9.11 20.33 -21.92
CA ARG A 5 -9.64 20.98 -20.71
C ARG A 5 -9.71 20.00 -19.52
N SER A 6 -10.08 18.75 -19.75
CA SER A 6 -10.15 17.73 -18.71
C SER A 6 -8.76 17.36 -18.20
N CYS A 7 -7.81 17.11 -19.10
CA CYS A 7 -6.42 16.84 -18.78
C CYS A 7 -5.76 18.01 -18.05
N PHE A 8 -6.03 19.25 -18.45
CA PHE A 8 -5.51 20.44 -17.77
C PHE A 8 -6.04 20.55 -16.34
N THR A 9 -7.34 20.38 -16.12
CA THR A 9 -7.92 20.36 -14.77
C THR A 9 -7.38 19.20 -13.93
N PHE A 10 -7.18 18.02 -14.52
CA PHE A 10 -6.58 16.86 -13.85
C PHE A 10 -5.14 17.15 -13.42
N LEU A 11 -4.31 17.65 -14.34
CA LEU A 11 -2.91 18.00 -14.06
C LEU A 11 -2.81 19.09 -12.98
N LEU A 12 -3.64 20.14 -13.05
CA LEU A 12 -3.68 21.18 -12.03
C LEU A 12 -4.14 20.65 -10.67
N GLY A 13 -5.14 19.77 -10.65
CA GLY A 13 -5.61 19.12 -9.43
C GLY A 13 -4.52 18.25 -8.80
N THR A 14 -3.82 17.46 -9.62
CA THR A 14 -2.69 16.63 -9.18
C THR A 14 -1.53 17.47 -8.68
N SER A 15 -1.13 18.54 -9.39
CA SER A 15 -0.04 19.41 -8.95
C SER A 15 -0.37 20.14 -7.65
N CYS A 16 -1.62 20.59 -7.49
CA CYS A 16 -2.07 21.20 -6.25
C CYS A 16 -2.08 20.21 -5.09
N GLY A 17 -2.54 18.97 -5.32
CA GLY A 17 -2.47 17.90 -4.33
C GLY A 17 -1.04 17.53 -3.92
N VAL A 18 -0.11 17.46 -4.88
CA VAL A 18 1.32 17.23 -4.61
C VAL A 18 1.92 18.38 -3.82
N TYR A 19 1.58 19.63 -4.13
CA TYR A 19 2.05 20.80 -3.39
C TYR A 19 1.58 20.77 -1.93
N ILE A 20 0.31 20.43 -1.68
CA ILE A 20 -0.22 20.25 -0.33
C ILE A 20 0.50 19.11 0.39
N ALA A 21 0.72 17.97 -0.28
CA ALA A 21 1.45 16.84 0.30
C ALA A 21 2.93 17.12 0.57
N GLN A 22 3.52 18.16 -0.03
CA GLN A 22 4.88 18.61 0.33
C GLN A 22 4.87 19.61 1.50
N ASN A 23 3.78 20.37 1.67
CA ASN A 23 3.66 21.42 2.69
C ASN A 23 3.05 20.93 4.02
N TYR A 24 2.53 19.71 4.03
CA TYR A 24 2.15 19.00 5.25
C TYR A 24 3.20 17.93 5.56
N ASP A 25 3.41 17.65 6.85
CA ASP A 25 4.28 16.56 7.31
C ASP A 25 3.57 15.23 7.04
N VAL A 26 3.57 14.80 5.77
CA VAL A 26 2.85 13.61 5.35
C VAL A 26 3.61 12.40 5.88
N PRO A 27 2.96 11.54 6.68
CA PRO A 27 3.63 10.40 7.29
C PRO A 27 4.29 9.52 6.22
N ASP A 28 5.53 9.09 6.47
CA ASP A 28 6.32 8.30 5.52
C ASP A 28 5.55 7.05 5.08
N MET A 29 5.08 7.08 3.84
CA MET A 29 4.32 6.00 3.21
C MET A 29 5.09 4.68 3.25
N ARG A 30 6.43 4.71 3.21
CA ARG A 30 7.25 3.50 3.31
C ARG A 30 7.10 2.84 4.68
N LYS A 31 6.95 3.64 5.74
CA LYS A 31 6.75 3.13 7.10
C LYS A 31 5.39 2.45 7.23
N ILE A 32 4.35 3.04 6.65
CA ILE A 32 2.99 2.47 6.63
C ILE A 32 2.98 1.15 5.85
N ILE A 33 3.60 1.12 4.67
CA ILE A 33 3.68 -0.09 3.84
C ILE A 33 4.43 -1.21 4.57
N ARG A 34 5.58 -0.90 5.18
CA ARG A 34 6.35 -1.89 5.97
C ARG A 34 5.55 -2.43 7.14
N MET A 35 4.81 -1.57 7.84
CA MET A 35 3.93 -1.97 8.93
C MET A 35 2.80 -2.88 8.44
N GLY A 36 2.14 -2.52 7.33
CA GLY A 36 1.11 -3.36 6.72
C GLY A 36 1.63 -4.73 6.29
N LEU A 37 2.83 -4.77 5.72
CA LEU A 37 3.48 -6.02 5.31
C LEU A 37 3.82 -6.91 6.52
N ALA A 38 4.32 -6.30 7.61
CA ALA A 38 4.58 -7.02 8.86
C ALA A 38 3.29 -7.59 9.49
N ILE A 39 2.20 -6.81 9.50
CA ILE A 39 0.89 -7.27 9.97
C ILE A 39 0.37 -8.42 9.10
N ALA A 40 0.51 -8.31 7.78
CA ALA A 40 0.10 -9.36 6.85
C ALA A 40 0.89 -10.66 7.07
N SER A 41 2.22 -10.58 7.26
CA SER A 41 3.04 -11.75 7.59
C SER A 41 2.68 -12.38 8.93
N MET A 42 2.39 -11.56 9.95
CA MET A 42 1.92 -12.06 11.25
C MET A 42 0.56 -12.75 11.10
N TYR A 43 -0.36 -12.17 10.33
CA TYR A 43 -1.66 -12.75 10.07
C TYR A 43 -1.54 -14.08 9.29
N GLU A 44 -0.66 -14.12 8.30
CA GLU A 44 -0.31 -15.35 7.59
C GLU A 44 0.21 -16.40 8.57
N GLU A 45 1.16 -16.05 9.44
CA GLU A 45 1.75 -16.98 10.41
C GLU A 45 0.73 -17.52 11.42
N ILE A 46 -0.18 -16.68 11.92
CA ILE A 46 -1.27 -17.08 12.83
C ILE A 46 -2.23 -18.07 12.16
N TYR A 47 -2.56 -17.83 10.87
CA TYR A 47 -3.53 -18.65 10.15
C TYR A 47 -2.92 -19.77 9.30
N ARG A 48 -1.58 -19.84 9.20
CA ARG A 48 -0.89 -20.89 8.45
C ARG A 48 -1.13 -22.22 9.15
N LYS A 49 -1.85 -23.13 8.49
CA LYS A 49 -1.99 -24.52 8.98
C LYS A 49 -0.59 -25.09 9.27
N PRO A 50 -0.37 -25.72 10.43
CA PRO A 50 0.90 -26.39 10.70
C PRO A 50 1.16 -27.40 9.59
N LYS A 51 2.36 -27.38 9.00
CA LYS A 51 2.75 -28.37 7.99
C LYS A 51 2.60 -29.74 8.63
N LYS A 52 1.74 -30.59 8.07
CA LYS A 52 1.70 -32.01 8.44
C LYS A 52 3.12 -32.53 8.27
N LYS A 53 3.72 -33.04 9.36
CA LYS A 53 4.89 -33.91 9.23
C LYS A 53 4.47 -35.05 8.27
N PRO A 54 5.29 -35.43 7.28
CA PRO A 54 5.02 -36.65 6.55
C PRO A 54 4.89 -37.74 7.59
N GLU A 55 3.71 -38.34 7.66
CA GLU A 55 3.42 -39.44 8.56
C GLU A 55 4.46 -40.52 8.28
N ASP A 56 5.15 -40.97 9.34
CA ASP A 56 5.97 -42.17 9.33
C ASP A 56 5.14 -43.30 8.70
N SER A 57 5.35 -43.53 7.41
CA SER A 57 4.90 -44.70 6.68
C SER A 57 6.06 -45.69 6.74
N ASP A 58 6.17 -46.40 7.86
CA ASP A 58 6.44 -47.84 7.98
C ASP A 58 6.68 -48.22 9.46
#